data_AF-A0A3A2J2X4-F1
#
_entry.id   AF-A0A3A2J2X4-F1
#
_cell.length_a   1.000
_cell.length_b   1.000
_cell.length_c   1.000
_cell.angle_alpha   90.00
_cell.angle_beta   90.00
_cell.angle_gamma   90.00
#
_symmetry.space_group_name_H-M   'P 1'
#
loop_
_entity.id
_entity.type
_entity.pdbx_description
1 polymer ?
#
loop_
_entity_poly.entity_id
_entity_poly.type
_entity_poly.pdbx_seq_one_letter_code
_entity_poly.pdbx_strand_id
1 'polypeptide(L)'
;METITKDQEKQILDGLKVAIKQANAGVAPSTAIAKVASDLGFGKDFTLRMVEAFNVSKTLKHYKEASGTERAESFAIADPVEVLSEMYPQNVATPGHRKEAEFVPLEVLAKEATYFDTTRDVIPLHSGKEVHTYGQADINHLLSRAYGESDRLQKRAEAARLELSISRNKMLTAVDKMAEYFRQFGHAAFNEVEAHLLSKDAAAKHVLNIVYTTSNAAALGEKRASVVKQSTSPKMAEVDALYAKIVATTDAYISSARVANSLQKEAEACKQGLQARVSFLSKSGALLDSVKDIGMISEMKKKPNAGSIQQKAISNVLDPKLETEYKNIDAQLMLSDLMKNDPVIKRHDPHKVLTAYNEVAQVTPRLSESPMMMRTVLRRYLEGDGVDTFEAKNLLDVENQMKKRDEPGTDYKYLLTAPGAGKSDE
;
A
#
# COMPACT_ATOMS: atom_id res chain seq x y z
N MET A 1 -1.76 -19.62 9.70
CA MET A 1 -2.25 -20.47 8.59
C MET A 1 -3.76 -20.50 8.68
N GLU A 2 -4.46 -19.99 7.67
CA GLU A 2 -5.92 -20.15 7.61
C GLU A 2 -6.26 -21.66 7.59
N THR A 3 -7.25 -22.03 8.39
CA THR A 3 -7.77 -23.39 8.43
C THR A 3 -8.56 -23.64 7.15
N ILE A 4 -8.14 -24.65 6.38
CA ILE A 4 -8.85 -25.06 5.16
C ILE A 4 -10.25 -25.53 5.54
N THR A 5 -11.26 -25.01 4.86
CA THR A 5 -12.64 -25.49 5.03
C THR A 5 -12.81 -26.86 4.37
N LYS A 6 -13.76 -27.68 4.83
CA LYS A 6 -14.03 -29.00 4.24
C LYS A 6 -14.35 -28.93 2.74
N ASP A 7 -14.99 -27.85 2.30
CA ASP A 7 -15.31 -27.64 0.88
C ASP A 7 -14.05 -27.33 0.05
N GLN A 8 -13.15 -26.51 0.58
CA GLN A 8 -11.85 -26.25 -0.04
C GLN A 8 -10.99 -27.51 -0.10
N GLU A 9 -10.99 -28.30 0.98
CA GLU A 9 -10.30 -29.61 1.01
C GLU A 9 -10.84 -30.53 -0.10
N LYS A 10 -12.17 -30.62 -0.24
CA LYS A 10 -12.81 -31.40 -1.31
C LYS A 10 -12.42 -30.89 -2.70
N GLN A 11 -12.39 -29.58 -2.92
CA GLN A 11 -11.96 -28.99 -4.19
C GLN A 11 -10.51 -29.32 -4.53
N ILE A 12 -9.59 -29.24 -3.55
CA ILE A 12 -8.18 -29.62 -3.74
C ILE A 12 -8.09 -31.10 -4.09
N LEU A 13 -8.82 -31.97 -3.39
CA LEU A 13 -8.81 -33.41 -3.67
C LEU A 13 -9.37 -33.74 -5.07
N ASP A 14 -10.41 -33.04 -5.51
CA ASP A 14 -10.97 -33.25 -6.86
C ASP A 14 -10.03 -32.72 -7.95
N GLY A 15 -9.41 -31.55 -7.75
CA GLY A 15 -8.35 -31.04 -8.63
C GLY A 15 -7.15 -32.00 -8.69
N LEU A 16 -6.72 -32.52 -7.54
CA LEU A 16 -5.61 -33.46 -7.45
C LEU A 16 -5.86 -34.74 -8.26
N LYS A 17 -7.09 -35.28 -8.23
CA LYS A 17 -7.45 -36.46 -9.06
C LYS A 17 -7.30 -36.17 -10.56
N VAL A 18 -7.70 -34.97 -11.01
CA VAL A 18 -7.56 -34.56 -12.41
C VAL A 18 -6.08 -34.40 -12.78
N ALA A 19 -5.27 -33.78 -11.93
CA ALA A 19 -3.84 -33.63 -12.14
C ALA A 19 -3.12 -34.98 -12.22
N ILE A 20 -3.46 -35.93 -11.34
CA ILE A 20 -2.93 -37.31 -11.39
C ILE A 20 -3.34 -38.01 -12.69
N LYS A 21 -4.59 -37.84 -13.15
CA LYS A 21 -5.05 -38.41 -14.41
C LYS A 21 -4.27 -37.85 -15.61
N GLN A 22 -4.01 -36.54 -15.65
CA GLN A 22 -3.21 -35.90 -16.70
C GLN A 22 -1.74 -36.34 -16.66
N ALA A 23 -1.15 -36.43 -15.47
CA ALA A 23 0.23 -36.90 -15.31
C ALA A 23 0.41 -38.36 -15.74
N ASN A 24 -0.55 -39.23 -15.42
CA ASN A 24 -0.55 -40.62 -15.87
C ASN A 24 -0.77 -40.76 -17.39
N ALA A 25 -1.36 -39.74 -18.03
CA ALA A 25 -1.49 -39.66 -19.49
C ALA A 25 -0.22 -39.13 -20.19
N GLY A 26 0.87 -38.90 -19.44
CA GLY A 26 2.17 -38.48 -19.98
C GLY A 26 2.45 -36.98 -19.92
N VAL A 27 1.53 -36.16 -19.35
CA VAL A 27 1.81 -34.74 -19.12
C VAL A 27 2.82 -34.60 -17.97
N ALA A 28 3.77 -33.66 -18.08
CA ALA A 28 4.71 -33.36 -17.01
C ALA A 28 3.96 -33.00 -15.71
N PRO A 29 4.35 -33.52 -14.53
CA PRO A 29 3.64 -33.28 -13.27
C PRO A 29 3.41 -31.80 -12.94
N SER A 30 4.44 -30.96 -13.13
CA SER A 30 4.34 -29.51 -12.89
C SER A 30 3.27 -28.86 -13.78
N THR A 31 3.31 -29.13 -15.09
CA THR A 31 2.33 -28.62 -16.07
C THR A 31 0.91 -29.11 -15.81
N ALA A 32 0.73 -30.37 -15.42
CA ALA A 32 -0.59 -30.91 -15.08
C ALA A 32 -1.20 -30.19 -13.87
N ILE A 33 -0.40 -29.93 -12.83
CA ILE A 33 -0.83 -29.20 -11.63
C ILE A 33 -1.10 -27.73 -11.96
N ALA A 34 -0.20 -27.06 -12.69
CA ALA A 34 -0.36 -25.65 -13.07
C ALA A 34 -1.65 -25.43 -13.84
N LYS A 35 -1.92 -26.27 -14.85
CA LYS A 35 -3.16 -26.22 -15.64
C LYS A 35 -4.41 -26.37 -14.78
N VAL A 36 -4.47 -27.41 -13.93
CA VAL A 36 -5.65 -27.67 -13.09
C VAL A 36 -5.84 -26.57 -12.03
N ALA A 37 -4.77 -26.08 -11.43
CA ALA A 37 -4.83 -25.00 -10.46
C ALA A 37 -5.32 -23.69 -11.10
N SER A 38 -4.88 -23.39 -12.33
CA SER A 38 -5.37 -22.26 -13.12
C SER A 38 -6.85 -22.41 -13.50
N ASP A 39 -7.27 -23.59 -13.97
CA ASP A 39 -8.66 -23.87 -14.34
C ASP A 39 -9.63 -23.74 -13.15
N LEU A 40 -9.18 -24.12 -11.95
CA LEU A 40 -9.96 -24.02 -10.71
C LEU A 40 -9.81 -22.66 -9.99
N GLY A 41 -8.96 -21.76 -10.48
CA GLY A 41 -8.72 -20.45 -9.88
C GLY A 41 -8.07 -20.51 -8.49
N PHE A 42 -7.23 -21.53 -8.24
CA PHE A 42 -6.53 -21.65 -6.97
C PHE A 42 -5.45 -20.57 -6.79
N GLY A 43 -5.37 -20.02 -5.59
CA GLY A 43 -4.28 -19.12 -5.19
C GLY A 43 -2.98 -19.88 -4.87
N LYS A 44 -1.87 -19.14 -4.77
CA LYS A 44 -0.51 -19.67 -4.50
C LYS A 44 -0.46 -20.72 -3.39
N ASP A 45 -1.09 -20.44 -2.24
CA ASP A 45 -1.02 -21.34 -1.08
C ASP A 45 -1.77 -22.65 -1.30
N PHE A 46 -2.90 -22.61 -2.01
CA PHE A 46 -3.67 -23.82 -2.37
C PHE A 46 -2.93 -24.66 -3.41
N THR A 47 -2.30 -24.01 -4.39
CA THR A 47 -1.45 -24.67 -5.39
C THR A 47 -0.28 -25.39 -4.73
N LEU A 48 0.42 -24.74 -3.79
CA LEU A 48 1.54 -25.37 -3.08
C LEU A 48 1.12 -26.62 -2.30
N ARG A 49 -0.03 -26.57 -1.60
CA ARG A 49 -0.58 -27.74 -0.92
C ARG A 49 -0.97 -28.86 -1.89
N MET A 50 -1.47 -28.51 -3.08
CA MET A 50 -1.77 -29.49 -4.13
C MET A 50 -0.49 -30.17 -4.66
N VAL A 51 0.61 -29.43 -4.81
CA VAL A 51 1.94 -29.97 -5.17
C VAL A 51 2.44 -30.96 -4.12
N GLU A 52 2.38 -30.57 -2.84
CA GLU A 52 2.79 -31.45 -1.73
C GLU A 52 1.96 -32.75 -1.71
N ALA A 53 0.63 -32.64 -1.78
CA ALA A 53 -0.26 -33.79 -1.79
C ALA A 53 -0.02 -34.71 -2.99
N PHE A 54 0.26 -34.13 -4.17
CA PHE A 54 0.62 -34.88 -5.38
C PHE A 54 1.93 -35.66 -5.20
N ASN A 55 2.97 -35.00 -4.69
CA ASN A 55 4.28 -35.61 -4.50
C ASN A 55 4.24 -36.74 -3.46
N VAL A 56 3.52 -36.54 -2.36
CA VAL A 56 3.29 -37.60 -1.35
C VAL A 56 2.55 -38.78 -1.96
N SER A 57 1.45 -38.54 -2.68
CA SER A 57 0.66 -39.59 -3.34
C SER A 57 1.50 -40.39 -4.34
N LYS A 58 2.28 -39.70 -5.18
CA LYS A 58 3.12 -40.34 -6.20
C LYS A 58 4.26 -41.15 -5.60
N THR A 59 4.87 -40.63 -4.54
CA THR A 59 5.92 -41.33 -3.78
C THR A 59 5.37 -42.61 -3.14
N LEU A 60 4.22 -42.52 -2.46
CA LEU A 60 3.56 -43.69 -1.86
C LEU A 60 3.16 -44.74 -2.89
N LYS A 61 2.68 -44.31 -4.07
CA LYS A 61 2.35 -45.21 -5.18
C LYS A 61 3.61 -45.93 -5.68
N HIS A 62 4.69 -45.20 -5.95
CA HIS A 62 5.96 -45.77 -6.40
C HIS A 62 6.49 -46.81 -5.40
N TYR A 63 6.54 -46.51 -4.10
CA TYR A 63 7.01 -47.48 -3.10
C TYR A 63 6.14 -48.74 -2.99
N LYS A 64 4.85 -48.64 -3.28
CA LYS A 64 3.92 -49.78 -3.26
C LYS A 64 4.05 -50.66 -4.49
N GLU A 65 4.27 -50.07 -5.66
CA GLU A 65 4.28 -50.77 -6.94
C GLU A 65 5.69 -51.24 -7.35
N ALA A 66 6.73 -50.51 -6.97
CA ALA A 66 8.11 -50.81 -7.33
C ALA A 66 8.67 -52.01 -6.54
N SER A 67 9.32 -52.92 -7.25
CA SER A 67 10.09 -54.03 -6.66
C SER A 67 11.32 -53.52 -5.91
N GLY A 68 11.97 -54.38 -5.12
CA GLY A 68 13.05 -53.97 -4.19
C GLY A 68 14.18 -53.17 -4.84
N THR A 69 14.55 -53.48 -6.09
CA THR A 69 15.57 -52.75 -6.86
C THR A 69 15.05 -51.48 -7.51
N GLU A 70 13.78 -51.46 -7.93
CA GLU A 70 13.14 -50.33 -8.62
C GLU A 70 12.78 -49.18 -7.66
N ARG A 71 12.69 -49.44 -6.34
CA ARG A 71 12.43 -48.41 -5.32
C ARG A 71 13.52 -47.34 -5.24
N ALA A 72 14.70 -47.61 -5.77
CA ALA A 72 15.81 -46.66 -5.83
C ALA A 72 15.78 -45.79 -7.10
N GLU A 73 14.89 -46.09 -8.06
CA GLU A 73 14.82 -45.34 -9.31
C GLU A 73 14.19 -43.96 -9.08
N SER A 74 14.73 -42.95 -9.77
CA SER A 74 14.15 -41.61 -9.76
C SER A 74 12.87 -41.56 -10.60
N PHE A 75 11.81 -40.99 -10.06
CA PHE A 75 10.57 -40.74 -10.79
C PHE A 75 10.21 -39.25 -10.81
N ALA A 76 9.48 -38.81 -11.83
CA ALA A 76 9.11 -37.41 -11.99
C ALA A 76 8.13 -36.96 -10.89
N ILE A 77 8.57 -36.01 -10.07
CA ILE A 77 7.76 -35.26 -9.09
C ILE A 77 7.45 -33.86 -9.64
N ALA A 78 6.48 -33.16 -9.05
CA ALA A 78 6.18 -31.78 -9.40
C ALA A 78 7.06 -30.80 -8.62
N ASP A 79 7.62 -29.80 -9.30
CA ASP A 79 8.41 -28.73 -8.68
C ASP A 79 7.50 -27.52 -8.36
N PRO A 80 7.39 -27.10 -7.10
CA PRO A 80 6.56 -25.95 -6.73
C PRO A 80 6.98 -24.64 -7.42
N VAL A 81 8.26 -24.44 -7.73
CA VAL A 81 8.75 -23.22 -8.38
C VAL A 81 8.31 -23.18 -9.84
N GLU A 82 8.46 -24.31 -10.54
CA GLU A 82 8.03 -24.45 -11.93
C GLU A 82 6.51 -24.24 -12.06
N VAL A 83 5.72 -24.90 -11.20
CA VAL A 83 4.26 -24.75 -11.15
C VAL A 83 3.84 -23.28 -10.97
N LEU A 84 4.46 -22.58 -10.01
CA LEU A 84 4.14 -21.18 -9.76
C LEU A 84 4.60 -20.25 -10.89
N SER A 85 5.73 -20.56 -11.53
CA SER A 85 6.23 -19.78 -12.67
C SER A 85 5.33 -19.92 -13.90
N GLU A 86 4.72 -21.10 -14.09
CA GLU A 86 3.78 -21.38 -15.17
C GLU A 86 2.41 -20.72 -14.90
N MET A 87 1.93 -20.77 -13.64
CA MET A 87 0.69 -20.10 -13.25
C MET A 87 0.80 -18.57 -13.24
N TYR A 88 1.94 -18.04 -12.81
CA TYR A 88 2.17 -16.60 -12.61
C TYR A 88 3.47 -16.17 -13.31
N PRO A 89 3.48 -16.11 -14.65
CA PRO A 89 4.66 -15.71 -15.38
C PRO A 89 5.06 -14.28 -15.00
N GLN A 90 6.32 -14.09 -14.62
CA GLN A 90 6.90 -12.78 -14.25
C GLN A 90 6.66 -11.71 -15.34
N ASN A 91 6.65 -12.15 -16.59
CA ASN A 91 6.33 -11.33 -17.75
C ASN A 91 4.96 -11.75 -18.31
N VAL A 92 3.88 -11.29 -17.68
CA VAL A 92 2.56 -11.41 -18.31
C VAL A 92 2.58 -10.54 -19.56
N ALA A 93 2.67 -11.15 -20.74
CA ALA A 93 2.56 -10.43 -21.99
C ALA A 93 1.26 -9.62 -21.95
N THR A 94 1.40 -8.30 -21.80
CA THR A 94 0.26 -7.40 -21.78
C THR A 94 -0.51 -7.59 -23.09
N PRO A 95 -1.82 -7.28 -23.14
CA PRO A 95 -2.57 -7.31 -24.39
C PRO A 95 -1.90 -6.50 -25.52
N GLY A 96 -1.04 -5.53 -25.19
CA GLY A 96 -0.17 -4.81 -26.13
C GLY A 96 0.93 -5.70 -26.73
N HIS A 97 1.68 -6.45 -25.92
CA HIS A 97 2.72 -7.35 -26.42
C HIS A 97 2.20 -8.56 -27.18
N ARG A 98 0.99 -9.06 -26.89
CA ARG A 98 0.35 -10.06 -27.76
C ARG A 98 0.03 -9.49 -29.15
N LYS A 99 -0.41 -8.22 -29.22
CA LYS A 99 -0.65 -7.54 -30.51
C LYS A 99 0.64 -7.23 -31.27
N GLU A 100 1.76 -7.01 -30.59
CA GLU A 100 3.07 -6.82 -31.22
C GLU A 100 3.67 -8.15 -31.72
N ALA A 101 3.46 -9.26 -31.02
CA ALA A 101 3.87 -10.58 -31.50
C ALA A 101 3.00 -11.09 -32.67
N GLU A 102 1.75 -10.62 -32.75
CA GLU A 102 0.83 -10.85 -33.86
C GLU A 102 0.92 -9.74 -34.94
N PHE A 103 1.74 -8.72 -34.71
CA PHE A 103 2.05 -7.69 -35.70
C PHE A 103 2.95 -8.32 -36.76
N VAL A 104 2.33 -9.00 -37.71
CA VAL A 104 2.95 -9.22 -39.02
C VAL A 104 3.23 -7.82 -39.57
N PRO A 105 4.51 -7.42 -39.77
CA PRO A 105 4.81 -6.13 -40.37
C PRO A 105 4.00 -6.02 -41.66
N LEU A 106 3.31 -4.90 -41.87
CA LEU A 106 2.55 -4.69 -43.12
C LEU A 106 3.44 -4.92 -44.36
N GLU A 107 4.75 -4.79 -44.22
CA GLU A 107 5.78 -5.08 -45.23
C GLU A 107 5.87 -6.56 -45.65
N VAL A 108 5.46 -7.52 -44.80
CA VAL A 108 5.47 -8.96 -45.13
C VAL A 108 4.15 -9.41 -45.78
N LEU A 109 3.05 -8.69 -45.52
CA LEU A 109 1.79 -8.86 -46.26
C LEU A 109 1.68 -7.99 -47.52
N ALA A 110 2.58 -7.02 -47.67
CA ALA A 110 2.82 -6.33 -48.93
C ALA A 110 3.57 -7.27 -49.89
N LYS A 111 2.89 -8.34 -50.33
CA LYS A 111 3.10 -8.81 -51.71
C LYS A 111 2.99 -7.58 -52.58
N GLU A 112 4.06 -7.31 -53.33
CA GLU A 112 4.22 -6.22 -54.29
C GLU A 112 2.91 -5.96 -55.02
N ALA A 113 2.08 -5.07 -54.46
CA ALA A 113 0.90 -4.59 -55.12
C ALA A 113 1.44 -3.62 -56.15
N THR A 114 1.74 -4.15 -57.34
CA THR A 114 2.03 -3.36 -58.52
C THR A 114 0.99 -2.25 -58.60
N TYR A 115 1.47 -1.01 -58.55
CA TYR A 115 0.69 0.23 -58.40
C TYR A 115 -0.33 0.50 -59.53
N PHE A 116 -0.55 -0.48 -60.42
CA PHE A 116 -1.36 -0.42 -61.63
C PHE A 116 -2.49 -1.45 -61.67
N ASP A 117 -2.73 -2.23 -60.61
CA ASP A 117 -3.91 -3.08 -60.60
C ASP A 117 -5.18 -2.24 -60.38
N THR A 118 -5.83 -1.92 -61.48
CA THR A 118 -7.03 -1.07 -61.57
C THR A 118 -8.32 -1.85 -61.31
N THR A 119 -8.24 -3.14 -61.02
CA THR A 119 -9.40 -3.89 -60.50
C THR A 119 -9.41 -3.79 -58.97
N ARG A 120 -9.65 -2.59 -58.45
CA ARG A 120 -10.20 -2.49 -57.09
C ARG A 120 -11.60 -3.07 -57.19
N ASP A 121 -11.81 -4.25 -56.60
CA ASP A 121 -13.15 -4.68 -56.22
C ASP A 121 -13.80 -3.50 -55.52
N VAL A 122 -14.89 -3.02 -56.13
CA VAL A 122 -15.71 -1.97 -55.56
C VAL A 122 -16.22 -2.57 -54.25
N ILE A 123 -15.54 -2.27 -53.14
CA ILE A 123 -16.06 -2.56 -51.82
C ILE A 123 -17.44 -1.93 -51.83
N PRO A 124 -18.53 -2.72 -51.76
CA PRO A 124 -19.86 -2.17 -51.85
C PRO A 124 -19.93 -1.11 -50.77
N LEU A 125 -20.13 0.15 -51.20
CA LEU A 125 -20.41 1.25 -50.29
C LEU A 125 -21.56 0.74 -49.45
N HIS A 126 -21.28 0.42 -48.18
CA HIS A 126 -22.32 0.01 -47.27
C HIS A 126 -23.26 1.20 -47.22
N SER A 127 -24.44 1.03 -47.83
CA SER A 127 -25.50 2.02 -47.89
C SER A 127 -25.63 2.63 -46.51
N GLY A 128 -25.45 3.94 -46.43
CA GLY A 128 -25.18 4.69 -45.22
C GLY A 128 -25.85 4.11 -43.98
N LYS A 129 -25.07 3.42 -43.15
CA LYS A 129 -25.35 3.51 -41.72
C LYS A 129 -25.21 4.98 -41.41
N GLU A 130 -26.30 5.59 -40.98
CA GLU A 130 -26.34 6.96 -40.49
C GLU A 130 -25.02 7.22 -39.77
N VAL A 131 -24.26 8.20 -40.26
CA VAL A 131 -23.10 8.68 -39.52
C VAL A 131 -23.65 8.98 -38.15
N HIS A 132 -23.32 8.15 -37.16
CA HIS A 132 -23.56 8.50 -35.78
C HIS A 132 -22.81 9.81 -35.63
N THR A 133 -23.55 10.92 -35.74
CA THR A 133 -23.08 12.20 -35.24
C THR A 133 -22.56 11.86 -33.86
N TYR A 134 -21.30 12.23 -33.57
CA TYR A 134 -20.73 12.03 -32.25
C TYR A 134 -21.62 12.83 -31.30
N GLY A 135 -22.70 12.20 -30.86
CA GLY A 135 -23.68 12.74 -29.96
C GLY A 135 -22.92 13.18 -28.74
N GLN A 136 -23.27 14.37 -28.24
CA GLN A 136 -22.74 15.00 -27.04
C GLN A 136 -22.05 13.96 -26.16
N ALA A 137 -20.71 14.08 -26.04
CA ALA A 137 -19.88 13.09 -25.36
C ALA A 137 -20.59 12.62 -24.09
N ASP A 138 -20.95 11.32 -24.06
CA ASP A 138 -21.76 10.74 -22.99
C ASP A 138 -21.21 11.20 -21.64
N ILE A 139 -22.06 11.93 -20.90
CA ILE A 139 -21.69 12.52 -19.61
C ILE A 139 -21.14 11.45 -18.68
N ASN A 140 -21.63 10.21 -18.79
CA ASN A 140 -21.13 9.09 -18.01
C ASN A 140 -19.69 8.72 -18.36
N HIS A 141 -19.32 8.75 -19.64
CA HIS A 141 -17.95 8.51 -20.09
C HIS A 141 -17.00 9.62 -19.59
N LEU A 142 -17.42 10.88 -19.65
CA LEU A 142 -16.63 12.01 -19.11
C LEU A 142 -16.45 11.92 -17.60
N LEU A 143 -17.50 11.57 -16.86
CA LEU A 143 -17.44 11.35 -15.41
C LEU A 143 -16.53 10.16 -15.07
N SER A 144 -16.69 9.03 -15.76
CA SER A 144 -15.85 7.84 -15.56
C SER A 144 -14.37 8.16 -15.79
N ARG A 145 -14.04 8.90 -16.86
CA ARG A 145 -12.68 9.36 -17.13
C ARG A 145 -12.16 10.27 -16.02
N ALA A 146 -12.97 11.22 -15.53
CA ALA A 146 -12.57 12.15 -14.49
C ALA A 146 -12.34 11.45 -13.13
N TYR A 147 -13.17 10.46 -12.77
CA TYR A 147 -12.94 9.61 -11.60
C TYR A 147 -11.67 8.77 -11.76
N GLY A 148 -11.43 8.21 -12.95
CA GLY A 148 -10.21 7.46 -13.24
C GLY A 148 -8.94 8.30 -13.07
N GLU A 149 -8.96 9.57 -13.48
CA GLU A 149 -7.84 10.49 -13.25
C GLU A 149 -7.68 10.84 -11.77
N SER A 150 -8.79 11.07 -11.04
CA SER A 150 -8.75 11.31 -9.60
C SER A 150 -8.14 10.13 -8.83
N ASP A 151 -8.54 8.89 -9.16
CA ASP A 151 -8.02 7.66 -8.55
C ASP A 151 -6.52 7.48 -8.87
N ARG A 152 -6.10 7.75 -10.11
CA ARG A 152 -4.68 7.73 -10.51
C ARG A 152 -3.86 8.74 -9.72
N LEU A 153 -4.33 9.97 -9.56
CA LEU A 153 -3.64 11.01 -8.77
C LEU A 153 -3.55 10.62 -7.30
N GLN A 154 -4.62 10.05 -6.73
CA GLN A 154 -4.62 9.56 -5.35
C GLN A 154 -3.58 8.46 -5.14
N LYS A 155 -3.55 7.45 -6.01
CA LYS A 155 -2.54 6.37 -5.95
C LYS A 155 -1.11 6.90 -6.09
N ARG A 156 -0.89 7.91 -6.94
CA ARG A 156 0.42 8.57 -7.07
C ARG A 156 0.79 9.34 -5.80
N ALA A 157 -0.15 10.03 -5.17
CA ALA A 157 0.07 10.72 -3.90
C ALA A 157 0.41 9.73 -2.77
N GLU A 158 -0.27 8.58 -2.72
CA GLU A 158 0.02 7.49 -1.79
C GLU A 158 1.42 6.90 -1.99
N ALA A 159 1.80 6.60 -3.24
CA ALA A 159 3.15 6.13 -3.57
C ALA A 159 4.23 7.15 -3.13
N ALA A 160 4.01 8.44 -3.37
CA ALA A 160 4.92 9.49 -2.95
C ALA A 160 5.02 9.62 -1.41
N ARG A 161 3.92 9.39 -0.68
CA ARG A 161 3.94 9.32 0.80
C ARG A 161 4.71 8.12 1.32
N LEU A 162 4.62 6.97 0.64
CA LEU A 162 5.44 5.80 0.99
C LEU A 162 6.93 6.11 0.81
N GLU A 163 7.31 6.73 -0.31
CA GLU A 163 8.69 7.17 -0.55
C GLU A 163 9.18 8.18 0.49
N LEU A 164 8.32 9.13 0.90
CA LEU A 164 8.60 10.06 2.00
C LEU A 164 8.87 9.34 3.32
N SER A 165 8.10 8.31 3.65
CA SER A 165 8.32 7.49 4.85
C SER A 165 9.67 6.75 4.77
N ILE A 166 9.99 6.18 3.62
CA ILE A 166 11.28 5.49 3.39
C ILE A 166 12.46 6.45 3.55
N SER A 167 12.39 7.64 2.94
CA SER A 167 13.46 8.63 3.03
C SER A 167 13.61 9.19 4.45
N ARG A 168 12.49 9.38 5.18
CA ARG A 168 12.51 9.72 6.61
C ARG A 168 13.27 8.69 7.43
N ASN A 169 12.97 7.41 7.24
CA ASN A 169 13.62 6.32 7.98
C ASN A 169 15.12 6.24 7.67
N LYS A 170 15.52 6.46 6.41
CA LYS A 170 16.94 6.54 6.02
C LYS A 170 17.66 7.69 6.72
N MET A 171 17.02 8.87 6.79
CA MET A 171 17.55 10.04 7.48
C MET A 171 17.72 9.77 8.98
N LEU A 172 16.70 9.23 9.64
CA LEU A 172 16.77 8.86 11.07
C LEU A 172 17.88 7.84 11.33
N THR A 173 18.00 6.81 10.49
CA THR A 173 19.09 5.82 10.60
C THR A 173 20.47 6.46 10.45
N ALA A 174 20.62 7.48 9.60
CA ALA A 174 21.89 8.20 9.46
C ALA A 174 22.21 9.04 10.69
N VAL A 175 21.22 9.71 11.28
CA VAL A 175 21.33 10.44 12.55
C VAL A 175 21.71 9.50 13.69
N ASP A 176 21.06 8.34 13.79
CA ASP A 176 21.34 7.33 14.82
C ASP A 176 22.77 6.81 14.74
N LYS A 177 23.30 6.59 13.53
CA LYS A 177 24.70 6.19 13.34
C LYS A 177 25.68 7.26 13.82
N MET A 178 25.38 8.53 13.58
CA MET A 178 26.21 9.63 14.09
C MET A 178 26.08 9.78 15.61
N ALA A 179 24.89 9.53 16.17
CA ALA A 179 24.71 9.49 17.62
C ALA A 179 25.45 8.31 18.26
N GLU A 180 25.49 7.15 17.61
CA GLU A 180 26.23 5.96 18.05
C GLU A 180 27.75 6.19 18.03
N TYR A 181 28.27 6.92 17.04
CA TYR A 181 29.67 7.36 17.02
C TYR A 181 30.05 8.09 18.32
N PHE A 182 29.19 9.00 18.81
CA PHE A 182 29.41 9.70 20.09
C PHE A 182 29.17 8.85 21.35
N ARG A 183 28.76 7.60 21.22
CA ARG A 183 28.69 6.65 22.35
C ARG A 183 29.92 5.74 22.40
N GLN A 184 30.73 5.69 21.34
CA GLN A 184 31.91 4.83 21.26
C GLN A 184 33.10 5.42 22.03
N PHE A 185 33.89 4.57 22.68
CA PHE A 185 35.07 5.06 23.40
C PHE A 185 36.10 5.72 22.46
N GLY A 186 36.58 6.90 22.84
CA GLY A 186 37.63 7.63 22.13
C GLY A 186 37.18 8.35 20.86
N HIS A 187 35.88 8.62 20.67
CA HIS A 187 35.41 9.51 19.60
C HIS A 187 36.04 10.92 19.72
N ALA A 188 36.02 11.71 18.64
CA ALA A 188 36.37 13.13 18.73
C ALA A 188 35.38 13.86 19.65
N ALA A 189 35.86 14.82 20.44
CA ALA A 189 35.01 15.59 21.36
C ALA A 189 33.90 16.33 20.58
N PHE A 190 32.68 16.37 21.13
CA PHE A 190 31.52 16.89 20.42
C PHE A 190 31.69 18.35 20.00
N ASN A 191 32.29 19.19 20.85
CA ASN A 191 32.60 20.58 20.55
C ASN A 191 33.56 20.73 19.35
N GLU A 192 34.54 19.85 19.20
CA GLU A 192 35.48 19.88 18.07
C GLU A 192 34.76 19.50 16.77
N VAL A 193 33.94 18.45 16.81
CA VAL A 193 33.10 18.05 15.66
C VAL A 193 32.13 19.16 15.27
N GLU A 194 31.49 19.78 16.25
CA GLU A 194 30.55 20.86 16.03
C GLU A 194 31.25 22.08 15.40
N ALA A 195 32.38 22.51 15.96
CA ALA A 195 33.18 23.59 15.40
C ALA A 195 33.68 23.29 13.97
N HIS A 196 34.12 22.05 13.72
CA HIS A 196 34.57 21.60 12.40
C HIS A 196 33.45 21.62 11.36
N LEU A 197 32.30 21.00 11.65
CA LEU A 197 31.18 20.94 10.71
C LEU A 197 30.54 22.32 10.49
N LEU A 198 30.41 23.14 11.55
CA LEU A 198 29.90 24.52 11.42
C LEU A 198 30.82 25.42 10.58
N SER A 199 32.12 25.12 10.53
CA SER A 199 33.04 25.87 9.65
C SER A 199 32.83 25.57 8.17
N LYS A 200 32.24 24.41 7.84
CA LYS A 200 31.96 23.98 6.46
C LYS A 200 30.53 24.29 6.04
N ASP A 201 29.58 24.12 6.95
CA ASP A 201 28.15 24.24 6.68
C ASP A 201 27.40 24.78 7.90
N ALA A 202 26.79 25.96 7.76
CA ALA A 202 25.98 26.57 8.80
C ALA A 202 24.73 25.74 9.16
N ALA A 203 24.20 24.95 8.22
CA ALA A 203 23.05 24.08 8.45
C ALA A 203 23.39 22.90 9.38
N ALA A 204 24.68 22.57 9.55
CA ALA A 204 25.13 21.51 10.44
C ALA A 204 24.63 21.71 11.88
N LYS A 205 24.40 22.96 12.30
CA LYS A 205 23.88 23.29 13.64
C LYS A 205 22.60 22.53 13.98
N HIS A 206 21.66 22.46 13.04
CA HIS A 206 20.37 21.82 13.27
C HIS A 206 20.52 20.29 13.39
N VAL A 207 21.32 19.70 12.50
CA VAL A 207 21.63 18.27 12.53
C VAL A 207 22.32 17.90 13.85
N LEU A 208 23.33 18.68 14.25
CA LEU A 208 24.09 18.45 15.47
C LEU A 208 23.24 18.64 16.73
N ASN A 209 22.24 19.52 16.71
CA ASN A 209 21.29 19.63 17.81
C ASN A 209 20.50 18.34 18.02
N ILE A 210 20.04 17.72 16.93
CA ILE A 210 19.34 16.42 16.98
C ILE A 210 20.30 15.32 17.41
N VAL A 211 21.52 15.27 16.85
CA VAL A 211 22.51 14.24 17.21
C VAL A 211 22.88 14.31 18.68
N TYR A 212 23.06 15.50 19.25
CA TYR A 212 23.39 15.69 20.65
C TYR A 212 22.28 15.22 21.60
N THR A 213 21.01 15.51 21.26
CA THR A 213 19.87 15.03 22.06
C THR A 213 19.73 13.51 21.94
N THR A 214 19.84 12.96 20.73
CA THR A 214 19.72 11.51 20.48
C THR A 214 20.87 10.70 21.08
N SER A 215 22.09 11.22 21.06
CA SER A 215 23.27 10.58 21.66
C SER A 215 23.27 10.65 23.19
N ASN A 216 22.44 11.51 23.79
CA ASN A 216 22.48 11.86 25.20
C ASN A 216 23.85 12.43 25.62
N ALA A 217 24.46 13.22 24.74
CA ALA A 217 25.80 13.78 24.92
C ALA A 217 25.96 14.61 26.21
N ALA A 218 24.90 15.29 26.66
CA ALA A 218 24.92 16.03 27.93
C ALA A 218 25.19 15.12 29.14
N ALA A 219 24.59 13.92 29.17
CA ALA A 219 24.81 12.96 30.25
C ALA A 219 26.21 12.30 30.18
N LEU A 220 26.81 12.28 28.98
CA LEU A 220 28.18 11.82 28.76
C LEU A 220 29.23 12.91 29.10
N GLY A 221 28.80 14.10 29.54
CA GLY A 221 29.70 15.20 29.89
C GLY A 221 30.27 15.96 28.69
N GLU A 222 29.73 15.72 27.49
CA GLU A 222 30.13 16.43 26.29
C GLU A 222 29.73 17.92 26.36
N LYS A 223 30.63 18.78 25.90
CA LYS A 223 30.40 20.23 25.86
C LYS A 223 30.05 20.67 24.45
N ARG A 224 29.23 21.70 24.34
CA ARG A 224 28.99 22.44 23.10
C ARG A 224 30.11 23.43 22.83
N ALA A 225 30.40 23.71 21.57
CA ALA A 225 31.44 24.66 21.19
C ALA A 225 31.02 26.08 21.59
N SER A 226 31.81 26.73 22.47
CA SER A 226 31.66 28.16 22.79
C SER A 226 32.50 29.06 21.87
N VAL A 227 33.66 28.58 21.40
CA VAL A 227 34.57 29.29 20.49
C VAL A 227 35.29 28.29 19.58
N VAL A 228 35.28 28.55 18.27
CA VAL A 228 35.87 27.69 17.23
C VAL A 228 37.40 27.78 17.29
N LYS A 229 38.07 26.74 17.77
CA LYS A 229 39.47 26.45 17.43
C LYS A 229 39.48 25.19 16.58
N GLN A 230 40.03 25.28 15.37
CA GLN A 230 40.12 24.14 14.47
C GLN A 230 41.07 23.10 15.05
N SER A 231 40.57 21.87 15.22
CA SER A 231 41.32 20.69 15.64
C SER A 231 41.38 19.73 14.45
N THR A 232 42.58 19.23 14.12
CA THR A 232 42.81 18.29 13.02
C THR A 232 42.98 16.87 13.56
N SER A 233 41.90 16.32 14.14
CA SER A 233 41.88 14.91 14.55
C SER A 233 41.69 13.99 13.35
N PRO A 234 42.42 12.86 13.23
CA PRO A 234 42.27 11.89 12.14
C PRO A 234 40.86 11.25 12.09
N LYS A 235 40.09 11.31 13.17
CA LYS A 235 38.70 10.82 13.22
C LYS A 235 37.69 11.75 12.53
N MET A 236 38.10 12.95 12.12
CA MET A 236 37.21 13.90 11.44
C MET A 236 36.76 13.41 10.05
N ALA A 237 37.53 12.53 9.38
CA ALA A 237 37.13 11.96 8.10
C ALA A 237 35.88 11.07 8.21
N GLU A 238 35.76 10.30 9.30
CA GLU A 238 34.57 9.47 9.57
C GLU A 238 33.35 10.33 9.88
N VAL A 239 33.55 11.38 10.68
CA VAL A 239 32.51 12.39 10.99
C VAL A 239 32.02 13.09 9.72
N ASP A 240 32.94 13.49 8.84
CA ASP A 240 32.62 14.12 7.56
C ASP A 240 31.79 13.16 6.68
N ALA A 241 32.11 11.86 6.65
CA ALA A 241 31.36 10.86 5.90
C ALA A 241 29.95 10.63 6.47
N LEU A 242 29.81 10.56 7.80
CA LEU A 242 28.51 10.44 8.47
C LEU A 242 27.65 11.69 8.24
N TYR A 243 28.25 12.88 8.35
CA TYR A 243 27.56 14.14 8.10
C TYR A 243 27.09 14.24 6.64
N ALA A 244 27.96 13.94 5.67
CA ALA A 244 27.60 13.94 4.25
C ALA A 244 26.44 12.98 3.95
N LYS A 245 26.41 11.82 4.62
CA LYS A 245 25.29 10.87 4.51
C LYS A 245 23.99 11.44 5.07
N ILE A 246 24.03 12.10 6.23
CA ILE A 246 22.85 12.76 6.81
C ILE A 246 22.31 13.82 5.85
N VAL A 247 23.19 14.69 5.32
CA VAL A 247 22.82 15.75 4.35
C VAL A 247 22.14 15.13 3.14
N ALA A 248 22.77 14.13 2.50
CA ALA A 248 22.21 13.45 1.34
C ALA A 248 20.83 12.81 1.61
N THR A 249 20.65 12.16 2.77
CA THR A 249 19.34 11.59 3.14
C THR A 249 18.30 12.63 3.51
N THR A 250 18.72 13.78 4.05
CA THR A 250 17.84 14.92 4.37
C THR A 250 17.34 15.57 3.09
N ASP A 251 18.22 15.76 2.11
CA ASP A 251 17.84 16.30 0.80
C ASP A 251 16.85 15.37 0.08
N ALA A 252 17.10 14.06 0.12
CA ALA A 252 16.16 13.06 -0.40
C ALA A 252 14.79 13.17 0.29
N TYR A 253 14.76 13.26 1.62
CA TYR A 253 13.53 13.45 2.39
C TYR A 253 12.79 14.74 2.01
N ILE A 254 13.49 15.87 1.91
CA ILE A 254 12.90 17.15 1.50
C ILE A 254 12.34 17.05 0.08
N SER A 255 13.04 16.41 -0.86
CA SER A 255 12.54 16.21 -2.23
C SER A 255 11.29 15.33 -2.25
N SER A 256 11.27 14.21 -1.54
CA SER A 256 10.09 13.35 -1.42
C SER A 256 8.92 14.09 -0.77
N ALA A 257 9.19 14.94 0.23
CA ALA A 257 8.16 15.72 0.92
C ALA A 257 7.52 16.74 -0.02
N ARG A 258 8.31 17.41 -0.87
CA ARG A 258 7.80 18.34 -1.88
C ARG A 258 6.90 17.63 -2.88
N VAL A 259 7.33 16.48 -3.40
CA VAL A 259 6.55 15.68 -4.37
C VAL A 259 5.27 15.13 -3.76
N ALA A 260 5.34 14.59 -2.54
CA ALA A 260 4.16 14.09 -1.84
C ALA A 260 3.14 15.20 -1.59
N ASN A 261 3.60 16.38 -1.14
CA ASN A 261 2.73 17.53 -0.91
C ASN A 261 2.14 18.11 -2.20
N SER A 262 2.90 18.14 -3.31
CA SER A 262 2.37 18.63 -4.59
C SER A 262 1.30 17.69 -5.16
N LEU A 263 1.57 16.37 -5.17
CA LEU A 263 0.62 15.38 -5.65
C LEU A 263 -0.63 15.32 -4.79
N GLN A 264 -0.50 15.48 -3.48
CA GLN A 264 -1.66 15.58 -2.59
C GLN A 264 -2.52 16.81 -2.93
N LYS A 265 -1.91 17.98 -3.11
CA LYS A 265 -2.63 19.20 -3.51
C LYS A 265 -3.32 19.04 -4.87
N GLU A 266 -2.67 18.39 -5.84
CA GLU A 266 -3.26 18.09 -7.14
C GLU A 266 -4.45 17.13 -7.03
N ALA A 267 -4.33 16.07 -6.23
CA ALA A 267 -5.41 15.12 -5.98
C ALA A 267 -6.62 15.80 -5.29
N GLU A 268 -6.37 16.64 -4.28
CA GLU A 268 -7.40 17.41 -3.58
C GLU A 268 -8.07 18.42 -4.51
N ALA A 269 -7.30 19.15 -5.34
CA ALA A 269 -7.83 20.09 -6.32
C ALA A 269 -8.66 19.38 -7.39
N CYS A 270 -8.22 18.19 -7.85
CA CYS A 270 -8.97 17.36 -8.79
C CYS A 270 -10.31 16.93 -8.19
N LYS A 271 -10.31 16.44 -6.94
CA LYS A 271 -11.51 16.04 -6.21
C LYS A 271 -12.48 17.21 -6.01
N GLN A 272 -11.98 18.37 -5.60
CA GLN A 272 -12.79 19.59 -5.44
C GLN A 272 -13.37 20.06 -6.77
N GLY A 273 -12.58 20.06 -7.85
CA GLY A 273 -13.05 20.41 -9.19
C GLY A 273 -14.12 19.46 -9.72
N LEU A 274 -13.97 18.16 -9.47
CA LEU A 274 -14.98 17.15 -9.80
C LEU A 274 -16.27 17.38 -9.00
N GLN A 275 -16.18 17.58 -7.67
CA GLN A 275 -17.32 17.84 -6.82
C GLN A 275 -18.06 19.14 -7.22
N ALA A 276 -17.33 20.20 -7.58
CA ALA A 276 -17.90 21.43 -8.10
C ALA A 276 -18.66 21.20 -9.41
N ARG A 277 -18.09 20.44 -10.35
CA ARG A 277 -18.76 20.09 -11.62
C ARG A 277 -20.01 19.23 -11.42
N VAL A 278 -19.92 18.20 -10.57
CA VAL A 278 -21.07 17.34 -10.25
C VAL A 278 -22.20 18.15 -9.61
N SER A 279 -21.87 19.02 -8.65
CA SER A 279 -22.87 19.89 -8.00
C SER A 279 -23.46 20.95 -8.94
N PHE A 280 -22.68 21.46 -9.90
CA PHE A 280 -23.20 22.35 -10.95
C PHE A 280 -24.16 21.61 -11.89
N LEU A 281 -23.79 20.40 -12.35
CA LEU A 281 -24.65 19.58 -13.20
C LEU A 281 -25.94 19.17 -12.48
N SER A 282 -25.88 18.86 -11.18
CA SER A 282 -27.08 18.53 -10.41
C SER A 282 -28.03 19.73 -10.25
N LYS A 283 -27.49 20.95 -10.08
CA LYS A 283 -28.29 22.18 -9.92
C LYS A 283 -28.89 22.68 -11.23
N SER A 284 -28.23 22.45 -12.37
CA SER A 284 -28.66 22.94 -13.68
C SER A 284 -29.82 22.16 -14.30
N GLY A 285 -30.33 21.10 -13.66
CA GLY A 285 -31.42 20.28 -14.20
C GLY A 285 -31.04 19.40 -15.39
N ALA A 286 -29.90 19.64 -16.04
CA ALA A 286 -29.36 18.83 -17.15
C ALA A 286 -29.17 17.35 -16.77
N LEU A 287 -28.88 17.07 -15.50
CA LEU A 287 -28.76 15.71 -14.97
C LEU A 287 -30.14 15.05 -14.75
N LEU A 288 -31.21 15.82 -14.53
CA LEU A 288 -32.58 15.31 -14.36
C LEU A 288 -33.26 15.04 -15.72
N ASP A 289 -33.01 15.86 -16.73
CA ASP A 289 -33.63 15.69 -18.06
C ASP A 289 -32.95 14.56 -18.87
N SER A 290 -31.62 14.41 -18.76
CA SER A 290 -30.89 13.29 -19.38
C SER A 290 -31.25 11.92 -18.76
N VAL A 291 -31.72 11.91 -17.51
CA VAL A 291 -32.17 10.68 -16.82
C VAL A 291 -33.64 10.37 -17.12
N LYS A 292 -34.46 11.38 -17.45
CA LYS A 292 -35.85 11.17 -17.90
C LYS A 292 -35.94 10.60 -19.31
N ASP A 293 -35.06 11.00 -20.25
CA ASP A 293 -35.05 10.45 -21.62
C ASP A 293 -34.54 9.01 -21.71
N ILE A 294 -33.90 8.49 -20.66
CA ILE A 294 -33.56 7.06 -20.52
C ILE A 294 -34.77 6.25 -20.02
N GLY A 295 -35.86 6.92 -19.62
CA GLY A 295 -37.09 6.33 -19.08
C GLY A 295 -38.06 5.72 -20.11
N MET A 296 -37.81 5.83 -21.42
CA MET A 296 -38.66 5.23 -22.47
C MET A 296 -38.20 3.84 -22.96
N ILE A 297 -37.26 3.20 -22.25
CA ILE A 297 -36.96 1.76 -22.41
C ILE A 297 -37.31 1.07 -21.08
N SER A 298 -38.57 1.17 -20.66
CA SER A 298 -39.03 0.64 -19.37
C SER A 298 -39.46 -0.83 -19.39
N GLU A 299 -39.31 -1.55 -20.52
CA GLU A 299 -39.81 -2.94 -20.62
C GLU A 299 -38.75 -4.04 -20.85
N MET A 300 -37.45 -3.75 -20.83
CA MET A 300 -36.44 -4.82 -20.88
C MET A 300 -35.47 -4.81 -19.69
N LYS A 301 -35.85 -5.60 -18.68
CA LYS A 301 -35.00 -6.37 -17.76
C LYS A 301 -33.82 -5.62 -17.08
N LYS A 302 -34.05 -5.29 -15.80
CA LYS A 302 -33.09 -5.29 -14.66
C LYS A 302 -31.60 -5.09 -15.03
N LYS A 303 -31.20 -3.85 -15.30
CA LYS A 303 -29.81 -3.39 -15.19
C LYS A 303 -29.71 -2.19 -14.24
N PRO A 304 -28.56 -1.98 -13.59
CA PRO A 304 -28.43 -1.00 -12.52
C PRO A 304 -28.62 0.40 -13.08
N ASN A 305 -29.58 1.13 -12.52
CA ASN A 305 -29.92 2.51 -12.86
C ASN A 305 -28.65 3.40 -12.82
N ALA A 306 -28.44 4.31 -13.77
CA ALA A 306 -27.24 5.17 -13.84
C ALA A 306 -27.08 6.07 -12.59
N GLY A 307 -28.19 6.40 -11.91
CA GLY A 307 -28.17 7.01 -10.58
C GLY A 307 -27.46 6.15 -9.52
N SER A 308 -27.49 4.82 -9.68
CA SER A 308 -26.74 3.89 -8.85
C SER A 308 -25.24 3.85 -9.17
N ILE A 309 -24.80 4.29 -10.37
CA ILE A 309 -23.37 4.35 -10.71
C ILE A 309 -22.73 5.60 -10.09
N GLN A 310 -23.43 6.73 -10.09
CA GLN A 310 -22.99 7.96 -9.40
C GLN A 310 -23.09 7.79 -7.87
N GLN A 311 -24.16 7.19 -7.36
CA GLN A 311 -24.23 6.81 -5.94
C GLN A 311 -23.18 5.76 -5.58
N LYS A 312 -22.88 4.77 -6.44
CA LYS A 312 -21.79 3.82 -6.20
C LYS A 312 -20.42 4.48 -6.26
N ALA A 313 -20.16 5.41 -7.18
CA ALA A 313 -18.87 6.09 -7.26
C ALA A 313 -18.66 7.02 -6.06
N ILE A 314 -19.70 7.76 -5.64
CA ILE A 314 -19.66 8.59 -4.42
C ILE A 314 -19.60 7.70 -3.17
N SER A 315 -20.32 6.59 -3.13
CA SER A 315 -20.25 5.62 -2.03
C SER A 315 -18.97 4.81 -2.03
N ASN A 316 -18.24 4.69 -3.14
CA ASN A 316 -16.96 3.99 -3.21
C ASN A 316 -15.82 4.89 -2.68
N VAL A 317 -15.90 6.20 -2.93
CA VAL A 317 -14.95 7.19 -2.38
C VAL A 317 -15.24 7.51 -0.90
N LEU A 318 -16.50 7.33 -0.48
CA LEU A 318 -16.94 7.40 0.92
C LEU A 318 -17.24 6.01 1.50
N ASP A 319 -16.66 4.95 0.92
CA ASP A 319 -16.99 3.58 1.33
C ASP A 319 -16.42 3.36 2.73
N PRO A 320 -17.25 3.04 3.73
CA PRO A 320 -16.76 2.62 5.04
C PRO A 320 -15.74 1.48 4.94
N LYS A 321 -15.80 0.67 3.86
CA LYS A 321 -14.80 -0.38 3.59
C LYS A 321 -13.42 0.18 3.29
N LEU A 322 -13.32 1.24 2.48
CA LEU A 322 -12.04 1.86 2.15
C LEU A 322 -11.41 2.50 3.40
N GLU A 323 -12.23 3.15 4.23
CA GLU A 323 -11.79 3.67 5.53
C GLU A 323 -11.32 2.54 6.45
N THR A 324 -12.03 1.41 6.46
CA THR A 324 -11.63 0.21 7.22
C THR A 324 -10.32 -0.37 6.68
N GLU A 325 -10.11 -0.40 5.36
CA GLU A 325 -8.85 -0.83 4.74
C GLU A 325 -7.69 0.08 5.14
N TYR A 326 -7.86 1.40 5.12
CA TYR A 326 -6.84 2.34 5.59
C TYR A 326 -6.52 2.13 7.07
N LYS A 327 -7.53 1.99 7.92
CA LYS A 327 -7.34 1.71 9.35
C LYS A 327 -6.59 0.40 9.58
N ASN A 328 -6.88 -0.62 8.78
CA ASN A 328 -6.18 -1.90 8.84
C ASN A 328 -4.71 -1.78 8.40
N ILE A 329 -4.42 -1.00 7.35
CA ILE A 329 -3.04 -0.75 6.89
C ILE A 329 -2.26 0.02 7.96
N ASP A 330 -2.84 1.08 8.51
CA ASP A 330 -2.21 1.88 9.57
C ASP A 330 -1.94 1.04 10.83
N ALA A 331 -2.90 0.19 11.22
CA ALA A 331 -2.74 -0.76 12.31
C ALA A 331 -1.59 -1.75 12.04
N GLN A 332 -1.49 -2.30 10.83
CA GLN A 332 -0.41 -3.22 10.46
C GLN A 332 0.97 -2.53 10.47
N LEU A 333 1.06 -1.31 9.94
CA LEU A 333 2.31 -0.53 9.93
C LEU A 333 2.76 -0.20 11.36
N MET A 334 1.82 0.26 12.20
CA MET A 334 2.06 0.53 13.61
C MET A 334 2.52 -0.71 14.36
N LEU A 335 1.82 -1.85 14.23
CA LEU A 335 2.19 -3.10 14.89
C LEU A 335 3.56 -3.61 14.40
N SER A 336 3.82 -3.54 13.10
CA SER A 336 5.14 -3.88 12.54
C SER A 336 6.24 -3.01 13.14
N ASP A 337 6.02 -1.71 13.27
CA ASP A 337 6.98 -0.78 13.89
C ASP A 337 7.22 -1.12 15.37
N LEU A 338 6.15 -1.35 16.13
CA LEU A 338 6.23 -1.73 17.55
C LEU A 338 6.96 -3.06 17.75
N MET A 339 6.65 -4.09 16.98
CA MET A 339 7.33 -5.39 17.07
C MET A 339 8.82 -5.32 16.69
N LYS A 340 9.21 -4.37 15.83
CA LYS A 340 10.60 -4.21 15.40
C LYS A 340 11.42 -3.38 16.39
N ASN A 341 10.84 -2.29 16.89
CA ASN A 341 11.56 -1.21 17.55
C ASN A 341 11.29 -1.13 19.07
N ASP A 342 10.23 -1.74 19.57
CA ASP A 342 9.91 -1.70 21.00
C ASP A 342 10.65 -2.81 21.79
N PRO A 343 11.43 -2.48 22.83
CA PRO A 343 12.23 -3.47 23.55
C PRO A 343 11.41 -4.49 24.35
N VAL A 344 10.17 -4.15 24.72
CA VAL A 344 9.25 -5.02 25.46
C VAL A 344 8.44 -5.84 24.47
N ILE A 345 7.70 -5.19 23.56
CA ILE A 345 6.78 -5.85 22.63
C ILE A 345 7.52 -6.84 21.71
N LYS A 346 8.76 -6.52 21.29
CA LYS A 346 9.59 -7.41 20.46
C LYS A 346 9.90 -8.77 21.10
N ARG A 347 9.80 -8.91 22.42
CA ARG A 347 10.08 -10.17 23.13
C ARG A 347 8.90 -11.14 23.12
N HIS A 348 7.72 -10.68 22.73
CA HIS A 348 6.51 -11.49 22.71
C HIS A 348 6.26 -12.09 21.33
N ASP A 349 5.52 -13.20 21.30
CA ASP A 349 5.12 -13.85 20.05
C ASP A 349 4.22 -12.93 19.20
N PRO A 350 4.46 -12.80 17.88
CA PRO A 350 3.66 -11.92 17.03
C PRO A 350 2.15 -12.22 17.05
N HIS A 351 1.74 -13.47 17.21
CA HIS A 351 0.32 -13.81 17.33
C HIS A 351 -0.25 -13.31 18.66
N LYS A 352 0.50 -13.41 19.76
CA LYS A 352 0.07 -12.86 21.05
C LYS A 352 -0.10 -11.34 21.00
N VAL A 353 0.82 -10.63 20.32
CA VAL A 353 0.72 -9.17 20.12
C VAL A 353 -0.52 -8.81 19.29
N LEU A 354 -0.80 -9.57 18.22
CA LEU A 354 -1.96 -9.34 17.36
C LEU A 354 -3.28 -9.60 18.10
N THR A 355 -3.36 -10.68 18.89
CA THR A 355 -4.52 -10.96 19.74
C THR A 355 -4.75 -9.85 20.75
N ALA A 356 -3.70 -9.42 21.48
CA ALA A 356 -3.77 -8.32 22.43
C ALA A 356 -4.27 -7.02 21.76
N TYR A 357 -3.75 -6.70 20.57
CA TYR A 357 -4.20 -5.53 19.81
C TYR A 357 -5.68 -5.60 19.47
N ASN A 358 -6.14 -6.74 18.94
CA ASN A 358 -7.54 -6.92 18.55
C ASN A 358 -8.50 -6.82 19.75
N GLU A 359 -8.11 -7.36 20.91
CA GLU A 359 -8.89 -7.25 22.14
C GLU A 359 -8.98 -5.79 22.63
N VAL A 360 -7.86 -5.07 22.64
CA VAL A 360 -7.85 -3.65 23.01
C VAL A 360 -8.67 -2.84 22.00
N ALA A 361 -8.51 -3.06 20.70
CA ALA A 361 -9.24 -2.35 19.65
C ALA A 361 -10.76 -2.60 19.69
N GLN A 362 -11.20 -3.77 20.19
CA GLN A 362 -12.63 -4.04 20.42
C GLN A 362 -13.21 -3.22 21.59
N VAL A 363 -12.41 -2.94 22.62
CA VAL A 363 -12.86 -2.18 23.81
C VAL A 363 -12.69 -0.68 23.62
N THR A 364 -11.58 -0.25 23.00
CA THR A 364 -11.21 1.15 22.82
C THR A 364 -10.76 1.46 21.38
N PRO A 365 -11.72 1.59 20.44
CA PRO A 365 -11.42 1.80 19.03
C PRO A 365 -10.59 3.05 18.76
N ARG A 366 -10.86 4.20 19.40
CA ARG A 366 -10.11 5.44 19.15
C ARG A 366 -8.70 5.37 19.72
N LEU A 367 -8.54 4.72 20.87
CA LEU A 367 -7.22 4.47 21.44
C LEU A 367 -6.34 3.63 20.51
N SER A 368 -6.93 2.73 19.73
CA SER A 368 -6.21 1.92 18.74
C SER A 368 -5.64 2.69 17.56
N GLU A 369 -6.20 3.86 17.27
CA GLU A 369 -5.69 4.76 16.22
C GLU A 369 -4.49 5.59 16.70
N SER A 370 -4.14 5.54 17.99
CA SER A 370 -3.07 6.35 18.61
C SER A 370 -1.83 5.51 18.97
N PRO A 371 -0.73 5.56 18.19
CA PRO A 371 0.43 4.68 18.38
C PRO A 371 1.09 4.74 19.75
N MET A 372 1.22 5.94 20.34
CA MET A 372 1.86 6.09 21.66
C MET A 372 1.03 5.48 22.80
N MET A 373 -0.30 5.63 22.73
CA MET A 373 -1.21 5.08 23.72
C MET A 373 -1.30 3.56 23.55
N MET A 374 -1.51 3.09 22.32
CA MET A 374 -1.56 1.67 22.01
C MET A 374 -0.27 0.95 22.42
N ARG A 375 0.90 1.55 22.19
CA ARG A 375 2.20 1.03 22.69
C ARG A 375 2.19 0.81 24.20
N THR A 376 1.71 1.79 24.96
CA THR A 376 1.68 1.73 26.43
C THR A 376 0.73 0.65 26.91
N VAL A 377 -0.45 0.54 26.29
CA VAL A 377 -1.46 -0.48 26.62
C VAL A 377 -0.99 -1.87 26.25
N LEU A 378 -0.41 -2.06 25.06
CA LEU A 378 0.11 -3.36 24.63
C LEU A 378 1.25 -3.86 25.52
N ARG A 379 2.18 -2.99 25.94
CA ARG A 379 3.24 -3.38 26.89
C ARG A 379 2.63 -3.92 28.18
N ARG A 380 1.69 -3.18 28.76
CA ARG A 380 1.04 -3.54 30.01
C ARG A 380 0.24 -4.83 29.87
N TYR A 381 -0.54 -4.97 28.79
CA TYR A 381 -1.29 -6.18 28.47
C TYR A 381 -0.37 -7.41 28.37
N LEU A 382 0.73 -7.29 27.61
CA LEU A 382 1.63 -8.41 27.32
C LEU A 382 2.47 -8.83 28.52
N GLU A 383 2.82 -7.88 29.39
CA GLU A 383 3.50 -8.13 30.67
C GLU A 383 2.55 -8.69 31.74
N GLY A 384 1.28 -8.27 31.74
CA GLY A 384 0.25 -8.65 32.73
C GLY A 384 -0.57 -9.90 32.40
N ASP A 385 -0.31 -10.56 31.27
CA ASP A 385 -1.05 -11.72 30.76
C ASP A 385 -2.56 -11.47 30.55
N GLY A 386 -2.93 -10.24 30.19
CA GLY A 386 -4.31 -9.83 29.88
C GLY A 386 -4.67 -8.44 30.40
N VAL A 387 -5.91 -8.02 30.16
CA VAL A 387 -6.50 -6.81 30.76
C VAL A 387 -7.21 -7.19 32.05
N ASP A 388 -6.71 -6.73 33.20
CA ASP A 388 -7.46 -6.80 34.45
C ASP A 388 -8.67 -5.84 34.39
N THR A 389 -9.74 -6.18 35.10
CA THR A 389 -10.96 -5.40 35.29
C THR A 389 -10.69 -3.92 35.64
N PHE A 390 -9.67 -3.63 36.45
CA PHE A 390 -9.27 -2.26 36.78
C PHE A 390 -8.69 -1.51 35.57
N GLU A 391 -7.91 -2.20 34.74
CA GLU A 391 -7.32 -1.64 33.53
C GLU A 391 -8.36 -1.40 32.45
N ALA A 392 -9.29 -2.34 32.28
CA ALA A 392 -10.43 -2.16 31.37
C ALA A 392 -11.21 -0.88 31.70
N LYS A 393 -11.43 -0.60 33.00
CA LYS A 393 -12.09 0.64 33.45
C LYS A 393 -11.27 1.89 33.08
N ASN A 394 -9.96 1.88 33.34
CA ASN A 394 -9.10 3.00 32.99
C ASN A 394 -9.03 3.24 31.48
N LEU A 395 -9.01 2.17 30.67
CA LEU A 395 -9.03 2.27 29.21
C LEU A 395 -10.33 2.91 28.71
N LEU A 396 -11.48 2.52 29.28
CA LEU A 396 -12.77 3.12 28.95
C LEU A 396 -12.84 4.60 29.35
N ASP A 397 -12.25 4.98 30.49
CA ASP A 397 -12.21 6.38 30.91
C ASP A 397 -11.37 7.25 29.95
N VAL A 398 -10.23 6.73 29.48
CA VAL A 398 -9.40 7.40 28.46
C VAL A 398 -10.15 7.50 27.13
N GLU A 399 -10.79 6.43 26.67
CA GLU A 399 -11.60 6.42 25.44
C GLU A 399 -12.73 7.47 25.50
N ASN A 400 -13.41 7.57 26.65
CA ASN A 400 -14.45 8.57 26.87
C ASN A 400 -13.90 10.01 26.85
N GLN A 401 -12.70 10.22 27.38
CA GLN A 401 -12.04 11.53 27.29
C GLN A 401 -11.65 11.89 25.85
N MET A 402 -11.14 10.93 25.08
CA MET A 402 -10.84 11.14 23.66
C MET A 402 -12.11 11.43 22.86
N LYS A 403 -13.19 10.70 23.12
CA LYS A 403 -14.50 10.95 22.49
C LYS A 403 -15.01 12.37 22.77
N LYS A 404 -14.93 12.84 24.02
CA LYS A 404 -15.33 14.21 24.39
C LYS A 404 -14.49 15.30 23.73
N ARG A 405 -13.21 15.03 23.45
CA ARG A 405 -12.32 15.97 22.75
C ARG A 405 -12.64 16.08 21.26
N ASP A 406 -13.01 14.96 20.65
CA ASP A 406 -13.27 14.88 19.21
C ASP A 406 -14.72 15.18 18.85
N GLU A 407 -15.64 15.12 19.82
CA GLU A 407 -16.97 15.72 19.66
C GLU A 407 -16.74 17.20 19.34
N PRO A 408 -17.22 17.71 18.20
CA PRO A 408 -17.04 19.10 17.80
C PRO A 408 -17.77 19.99 18.81
N GLY A 409 -17.05 20.35 19.86
CA GLY A 409 -17.53 21.20 20.93
C GLY A 409 -17.79 22.59 20.35
N THR A 410 -19.06 23.00 20.47
CA THR A 410 -19.65 24.30 20.87
C THR A 410 -18.77 25.47 21.35
N ASP A 411 -17.45 25.38 21.33
CA ASP A 411 -16.49 26.35 21.85
C ASP A 411 -16.34 27.60 20.94
N TYR A 412 -16.85 27.55 19.71
CA TYR A 412 -16.97 28.75 18.86
C TYR A 412 -17.93 29.80 19.44
N LYS A 413 -18.77 29.46 20.42
CA LYS A 413 -19.70 30.42 21.04
C LYS A 413 -19.01 31.40 21.99
N TYR A 414 -17.82 31.07 22.51
CA TYR A 414 -17.05 31.96 23.39
C TYR A 414 -16.09 32.90 22.64
N LEU A 415 -15.79 32.61 21.37
CA LEU A 415 -14.93 33.48 20.52
C LEU A 415 -15.69 34.59 19.79
N LEU A 416 -17.03 34.60 19.81
CA LEU A 416 -17.87 35.63 19.16
C LEU A 416 -18.54 36.64 20.11
N THR A 417 -18.37 36.48 21.42
CA THR A 417 -18.69 37.53 22.40
C THR A 417 -17.41 38.19 22.87
N ALA A 418 -16.90 39.15 22.09
CA ALA A 418 -15.85 40.04 22.54
C ALA A 418 -16.39 40.95 23.67
N PRO A 419 -15.77 40.98 24.86
CA PRO A 419 -16.05 41.98 25.87
C PRO A 419 -15.33 43.27 25.47
N GLY A 420 -16.00 44.10 24.65
CA GLY A 420 -15.36 45.28 24.07
C GLY A 420 -16.33 46.36 23.61
N ALA A 421 -17.49 46.48 24.25
CA ALA A 421 -18.28 47.71 24.21
C ALA A 421 -18.07 48.45 25.54
N GLY A 422 -16.93 49.15 25.63
CA GLY A 422 -16.70 50.10 26.70
C GLY A 422 -17.80 51.17 26.65
N LYS A 423 -18.61 51.20 27.69
CA LYS A 423 -19.43 52.36 28.02
C LYS A 423 -18.46 53.48 28.37
N SER A 424 -18.47 54.54 27.59
CA SER A 424 -17.97 55.85 27.99
C SER A 424 -18.97 56.41 29.00
N ASP A 425 -18.56 56.53 30.26
CA ASP A 425 -19.30 57.26 31.27
C ASP A 425 -19.03 58.76 31.10
N GLU A 426 -20.12 59.52 30.97
CA GLU A 426 -20.28 60.92 31.40
C GLU A 426 -20.59 60.97 32.90
#